data_AF-A0A8S2T228-F1
#
_entry.id   AF-A0A8S2T228-F1
#
_cell.length_a   1.000
_cell.length_b   1.000
_cell.length_c   1.000
_cell.angle_alpha   90.00
_cell.angle_beta   90.00
_cell.angle_gamma   90.00
#
_symmetry.space_group_name_H-M   'P 1'
#
loop_
_entity.id
_entity.type
_entity.pdbx_description
1 polymer ?
#
loop_
_entity_poly.entity_id
_entity_poly.type
_entity_poly.pdbx_seq_one_letter_code
_entity_poly.pdbx_strand_id
1 'polypeptide(L)'
;IDDDAFAVRKFVEDKHNLILAQSYAKNMGLYGERVGALTAVCEDKDEVERVMSQIKILIRPMYSNPPVHGARIAAKILNQADLRSIWLT
;
A
#
# COMPACT_ATOMS: atom_id res chain seq x y z
N ILE A 1 5.28 14.37 1.21
CA ILE A 1 4.97 13.07 1.87
C ILE A 1 4.54 13.26 3.32
N ASP A 2 5.36 13.85 4.18
CA ASP A 2 5.04 13.87 5.62
C ASP A 2 3.79 14.71 5.91
N ASP A 3 3.64 15.87 5.26
CA ASP A 3 2.43 16.69 5.36
C ASP A 3 1.19 15.96 4.81
N ASP A 4 1.30 15.31 3.65
CA ASP A 4 0.19 14.56 3.03
C ASP A 4 -0.25 13.36 3.88
N ALA A 5 0.71 12.73 4.58
CA ALA A 5 0.47 11.55 5.41
C ALA A 5 0.06 11.89 6.85
N PHE A 6 0.06 13.17 7.24
CA PHE A 6 -0.20 13.61 8.61
C PHE A 6 -1.49 13.03 9.18
N ALA A 7 -2.62 13.19 8.48
CA ALA A 7 -3.91 12.74 8.98
C ALA A 7 -3.95 11.22 9.22
N VAL A 8 -3.42 10.43 8.28
CA VAL A 8 -3.38 8.96 8.43
C VAL A 8 -2.52 8.57 9.62
N ARG A 9 -1.33 9.17 9.76
CA ARG A 9 -0.42 8.88 10.89
C ARG A 9 -1.03 9.29 12.22
N LYS A 10 -1.67 10.44 12.29
CA LYS A 10 -2.36 10.92 13.49
C LYS A 10 -3.46 9.95 13.95
N PHE A 11 -4.24 9.43 13.00
CA PHE A 11 -5.28 8.44 13.33
C PHE A 11 -4.69 7.13 13.87
N VAL A 12 -3.54 6.68 13.35
CA VAL A 12 -2.83 5.51 13.90
C VAL A 12 -2.29 5.78 15.31
N GLU A 13 -1.69 6.96 15.53
CA GLU A 13 -1.19 7.39 16.84
C GLU A 13 -2.31 7.40 17.90
N ASP A 14 -3.49 7.89 17.51
CA ASP A 14 -4.70 7.94 18.34
C ASP A 14 -5.41 6.58 18.47
N LYS A 15 -4.79 5.49 18.00
CA LYS A 15 -5.27 4.10 18.10
C LYS A 15 -6.57 3.81 17.36
N HIS A 16 -6.85 4.54 16.30
CA HIS A 16 -7.96 4.20 15.41
C HIS A 16 -7.61 3.01 14.51
N ASN A 17 -8.52 2.05 14.41
CA ASN A 17 -8.46 1.02 13.38
C ASN A 17 -8.87 1.63 12.04
N LEU A 18 -7.97 1.56 11.05
CA LEU A 18 -8.20 2.14 9.73
C LEU A 18 -7.86 1.15 8.62
N ILE A 19 -8.54 1.35 7.50
CA ILE A 19 -8.22 0.73 6.22
C ILE A 19 -7.76 1.85 5.29
N LEU A 20 -6.55 1.71 4.73
CA LEU A 20 -5.94 2.66 3.81
C LEU A 20 -5.88 2.05 2.42
N ALA A 21 -6.44 2.74 1.43
CA ALA A 21 -6.22 2.46 0.02
C ALA A 21 -5.24 3.48 -0.56
N GLN A 22 -4.11 3.01 -1.09
CA GLN A 22 -3.07 3.84 -1.68
C GLN A 22 -2.94 3.56 -3.19
N SER A 23 -2.79 4.63 -3.98
CA SER A 23 -2.57 4.52 -5.43
C SER A 23 -1.21 5.10 -5.80
N TYR A 24 -0.47 4.38 -6.65
CA TYR A 24 0.81 4.84 -7.20
C TYR A 24 0.66 5.49 -8.59
N ALA A 25 -0.57 5.65 -9.08
CA ALA A 25 -0.82 6.14 -10.42
C ALA A 25 -0.30 7.56 -10.66
N LYS A 26 -0.37 8.43 -9.64
CA LYS A 26 -0.06 9.87 -9.79
C LYS A 26 1.33 10.19 -9.27
N ASN A 27 1.61 9.83 -8.01
CA ASN A 27 2.88 10.14 -7.37
C ASN A 27 4.09 9.43 -8.02
N MET A 28 3.90 8.32 -8.73
CA MET A 28 4.95 7.62 -9.49
C MET A 28 4.67 7.59 -11.01
N GLY A 29 3.62 8.25 -11.50
CA GLY A 29 3.24 8.22 -12.91
C GLY A 29 2.82 6.84 -13.45
N LEU A 30 2.52 5.88 -12.57
CA LEU A 30 2.18 4.49 -12.93
C LEU A 30 0.69 4.32 -13.31
N TYR A 31 0.15 5.23 -14.13
CA TYR A 31 -1.27 5.30 -14.46
C TYR A 31 -1.81 3.99 -15.05
N GLY A 32 -1.17 3.50 -16.11
CA GLY A 32 -1.57 2.29 -16.84
C GLY A 32 -1.21 0.98 -16.14
N GLU A 33 -0.26 1.02 -15.22
CA GLU A 33 0.26 -0.16 -14.51
C GLU A 33 -0.66 -0.69 -13.40
N ARG A 34 -1.64 0.12 -13.01
CA ARG A 34 -2.69 -0.25 -12.04
C ARG A 34 -2.12 -0.69 -10.68
N VAL A 35 -1.12 0.04 -10.18
CA VAL A 35 -0.43 -0.28 -8.92
C VAL A 35 -1.04 0.48 -7.75
N GLY A 36 -1.28 -0.24 -6.66
CA GLY A 36 -1.79 0.29 -5.40
C GLY A 36 -1.60 -0.72 -4.27
N ALA A 37 -2.00 -0.33 -3.08
CA ALA A 37 -1.99 -1.19 -1.90
C ALA A 37 -3.27 -0.96 -1.06
N LEU A 38 -3.73 -2.02 -0.40
CA LEU A 38 -4.74 -1.96 0.64
C LEU A 38 -4.07 -2.38 1.95
N THR A 39 -4.17 -1.55 2.98
CA THR A 39 -3.59 -1.80 4.30
C THR A 39 -4.68 -1.73 5.34
N ALA A 40 -4.74 -2.69 6.27
CA ALA A 40 -5.59 -2.64 7.44
C ALA A 40 -4.69 -2.60 8.69
N VAL A 41 -4.95 -1.64 9.58
CA VAL A 41 -4.31 -1.60 10.90
C VAL A 41 -5.01 -2.63 11.79
N CYS A 42 -4.22 -3.52 12.38
CA CYS A 42 -4.67 -4.58 13.27
C CYS A 42 -3.97 -4.43 14.63
N GLU A 43 -4.60 -4.91 15.69
CA GLU A 43 -4.11 -4.85 17.07
C GLU A 43 -2.86 -5.72 17.28
N ASP A 44 -2.87 -6.93 16.70
CA ASP A 44 -1.79 -7.89 16.84
C ASP A 44 -1.58 -8.76 15.58
N LYS A 45 -0.59 -9.65 15.64
CA LYS A 45 -0.24 -10.55 14.54
C LYS A 45 -1.33 -11.59 14.25
N ASP A 46 -2.09 -12.01 15.25
CA ASP A 46 -3.15 -13.01 15.09
C ASP A 46 -4.34 -12.41 14.31
N GLU A 47 -4.69 -11.16 14.61
CA GLU A 47 -5.66 -10.40 13.82
C GLU A 47 -5.19 -10.16 12.38
N VAL A 48 -3.90 -9.83 12.16
CA VAL A 48 -3.33 -9.68 10.81
C VAL A 48 -3.56 -10.93 9.97
N GLU A 49 -3.28 -12.12 10.51
CA GLU A 49 -3.45 -13.37 9.76
C GLU A 49 -4.93 -13.65 9.44
N ARG A 50 -5.84 -13.41 10.39
CA ARG A 50 -7.28 -13.53 10.16
C ARG A 50 -7.77 -12.59 9.06
N VAL A 51 -7.46 -11.29 9.16
CA VAL A 51 -7.86 -10.28 8.18
C VAL A 51 -7.28 -10.59 6.80
N MET A 52 -6.00 -10.96 6.75
CA MET A 52 -5.33 -11.28 5.49
C MET A 52 -5.91 -12.53 4.82
N SER A 53 -6.36 -13.53 5.59
CA SER A 53 -7.05 -14.71 5.05
C SER A 53 -8.35 -14.31 4.32
N GLN A 54 -9.15 -13.41 4.91
CA GLN A 54 -10.41 -12.96 4.32
C GLN A 54 -10.18 -12.10 3.08
N ILE A 55 -9.18 -11.21 3.10
CA ILE A 55 -8.81 -10.42 1.93
C ILE A 55 -8.37 -11.32 0.77
N LYS A 56 -7.57 -12.37 1.03
CA LYS A 56 -7.17 -13.34 -0.01
C LYS A 56 -8.37 -14.11 -0.58
N ILE A 57 -9.31 -14.51 0.28
CA ILE A 57 -10.57 -15.16 -0.14
C ILE A 57 -11.37 -14.23 -1.06
N LEU A 58 -11.46 -12.95 -0.73
CA LEU A 58 -12.19 -11.95 -1.53
C LEU A 58 -11.51 -11.65 -2.88
N ILE A 59 -10.19 -11.52 -2.91
CA ILE A 59 -9.42 -11.21 -4.13
C ILE A 59 -9.53 -12.34 -5.17
N ARG A 60 -9.50 -13.60 -4.71
CA ARG A 60 -9.40 -14.78 -5.58
C ARG A 60 -10.51 -14.87 -6.64
N PRO A 61 -11.82 -14.71 -6.32
CA PRO A 61 -12.89 -14.69 -7.31
C PRO A 61 -12.99 -13.37 -8.08
N MET A 62 -12.38 -12.26 -7.62
CA MET A 62 -12.46 -10.97 -8.31
C MET A 62 -11.52 -10.90 -9.51
N TYR A 63 -10.24 -11.22 -9.29
CA TYR A 63 -9.20 -11.12 -10.33
C TYR A 63 -8.05 -12.11 -10.13
N SER A 64 -8.19 -13.11 -9.26
CA SER A 64 -7.18 -14.10 -8.90
C SER A 64 -5.94 -13.52 -8.19
N ASN A 65 -5.12 -12.75 -8.89
CA ASN A 65 -3.88 -12.17 -8.38
C ASN A 65 -3.53 -10.84 -9.10
N PRO A 66 -2.85 -9.90 -8.42
CA PRO A 66 -2.62 -8.55 -8.96
C PRO A 66 -1.54 -8.52 -10.06
N PRO A 67 -1.56 -7.52 -10.96
CA PRO A 67 -0.53 -7.35 -11.99
C PRO A 67 0.84 -7.05 -11.37
N VAL A 68 1.88 -7.74 -11.85
CA VAL A 68 3.22 -7.73 -11.22
C VAL A 68 4.14 -6.61 -11.70
N HIS A 69 3.98 -6.10 -12.92
CA HIS A 69 4.98 -5.24 -13.56
C HIS A 69 5.19 -3.92 -12.80
N GLY A 70 4.16 -3.09 -12.69
CA GLY A 70 4.29 -1.85 -11.93
C GLY A 70 4.57 -2.05 -10.44
N ALA A 71 4.15 -3.16 -9.83
CA ALA A 71 4.51 -3.48 -8.45
C ALA A 71 6.02 -3.65 -8.29
N ARG A 72 6.70 -4.28 -9.27
CA ARG A 72 8.16 -4.38 -9.30
C ARG A 72 8.85 -3.03 -9.53
N ILE A 73 8.27 -2.15 -10.35
CA ILE A 73 8.80 -0.79 -10.57
C ILE A 73 8.75 0.00 -9.25
N ALA A 74 7.57 0.07 -8.63
CA ALA A 74 7.39 0.76 -7.35
C ALA A 74 8.31 0.17 -6.27
N ALA A 75 8.40 -1.16 -6.17
CA ALA A 75 9.31 -1.82 -5.24
C ALA A 75 10.77 -1.49 -5.51
N LYS A 76 11.21 -1.43 -6.77
CA LYS A 76 12.60 -1.07 -7.10
C LYS A 76 12.92 0.37 -6.68
N ILE A 77 12.03 1.32 -7.01
CA ILE A 77 12.21 2.73 -6.63
C ILE A 77 12.25 2.88 -5.10
N LEU A 78 11.31 2.26 -4.38
CA LEU A 78 11.19 2.42 -2.93
C LEU A 78 12.31 1.74 -2.13
N ASN A 79 12.87 0.65 -2.65
CA ASN A 79 13.91 -0.13 -1.95
C ASN A 79 15.35 0.26 -2.33
N GLN A 80 15.56 1.10 -3.34
CA GLN A 80 16.89 1.57 -3.76
C GLN A 80 17.05 3.03 -3.35
N ALA A 81 18.01 3.32 -2.46
CA ALA A 81 18.14 4.64 -1.82
C ALA A 81 18.39 5.79 -2.82
N ASP A 82 19.20 5.52 -3.85
CA ASP A 82 19.46 6.41 -4.97
C ASP A 82 18.17 6.71 -5.76
N LEU A 83 17.43 5.69 -6.18
CA LEU A 83 16.17 5.89 -6.91
C LEU A 83 15.09 6.56 -6.05
N ARG A 84 14.99 6.19 -4.77
CA ARG A 84 14.07 6.80 -3.83
C ARG A 84 14.38 8.29 -3.66
N SER A 85 15.65 8.67 -3.58
CA SER A 85 16.05 10.08 -3.46
C SER A 85 15.62 10.89 -4.68
N ILE A 86 15.78 10.34 -5.89
CA ILE A 86 15.33 10.97 -7.14
C ILE A 86 13.80 11.13 -7.15
N TRP A 87 13.06 10.11 -6.70
CA TRP A 87 11.60 10.16 -6.66
C TRP A 87 11.04 11.16 -5.63
N LEU A 88 11.76 11.42 -4.54
CA LEU A 88 11.33 12.34 -3.47
C LEU A 88 11.64 13.82 -3.76
N THR A 89 12.35 14.10 -4.85
CA THR A 89 12.70 15.46 -5.27
C THR A 89 11.52 16.12 -5.98
#